data_AF-A0A7J3DII3-F1
#
_entry.id   AF-A0A7J3DII3-F1
#
_cell.length_a   1.000
_cell.length_b   1.000
_cell.length_c   1.000
_cell.angle_alpha   90.00
_cell.angle_beta   90.00
_cell.angle_gamma   90.00
#
_symmetry.space_group_name_H-M   'P 1'
#
loop_
_entity.id
_entity.type
_entity.pdbx_description
1 polymer ?
#
loop_
_entity_poly.entity_id
_entity_poly.type
_entity_poly.pdbx_seq_one_letter_code
_entity_poly.pdbx_strand_id
1 'polypeptide(L)'
;MKKAFVYSLDAFVALTIATLAINLLIYFYSIPTAYYPVLYQCKALATDTLRTLITTNTALGNSYLDAIVNGDGGTEIIDSLIPAQYGYELEVDGKVIARRGEYRKVKASSVAVVVGAEEPRDAGENWYKYKTCKGTMVPCEPLPSTYNPGKVYTSTVKLTVFI
;
A
#
# COMPACT_ATOMS: atom_id res chain seq x y z
N MET A 1 -6.52 47.56 44.57
CA MET A 1 -6.41 46.08 44.59
C MET A 1 -6.67 45.42 43.24
N LYS A 2 -7.77 45.73 42.51
CA LYS A 2 -8.09 45.11 41.20
C LYS A 2 -6.98 45.17 40.14
N LYS A 3 -6.24 46.28 40.05
CA LYS A 3 -5.12 46.42 39.09
C LYS A 3 -3.94 45.48 39.37
N ALA A 4 -3.58 45.27 40.63
CA ALA A 4 -2.49 44.37 41.02
C ALA A 4 -2.83 42.88 40.77
N PHE A 5 -4.11 42.53 40.89
CA PHE A 5 -4.60 41.20 40.52
C PHE A 5 -4.51 40.97 38.99
N VAL A 6 -4.87 41.98 38.18
CA VAL A 6 -4.73 41.89 36.72
C VAL A 6 -3.26 41.76 36.30
N TYR A 7 -2.35 42.54 36.92
CA TYR A 7 -0.92 42.42 36.64
C TYR A 7 -0.32 41.07 37.06
N SER A 8 -0.76 40.49 38.18
CA SER A 8 -0.29 39.17 38.60
C SER A 8 -0.86 38.03 37.76
N LEU A 9 -2.10 38.16 37.27
CA LEU A 9 -2.70 37.21 36.34
C LEU A 9 -2.01 37.26 34.96
N ASP A 10 -1.72 38.45 34.44
CA ASP A 10 -0.98 38.62 33.18
C ASP A 10 0.45 38.06 33.28
N ALA A 11 1.16 38.34 34.37
CA ALA A 11 2.48 37.77 34.62
C ALA A 11 2.46 36.23 34.77
N PHE A 12 1.43 35.68 35.42
CA PHE A 12 1.25 34.23 35.53
C PHE A 12 1.00 33.59 34.16
N VAL A 13 0.10 34.17 33.35
CA VAL A 13 -0.18 33.70 31.99
C VAL A 13 1.09 33.76 31.14
N ALA A 14 1.82 34.87 31.17
CA ALA A 14 3.09 35.01 30.47
C ALA A 14 4.11 33.94 30.88
N LEU A 15 4.24 33.64 32.18
CA LEU A 15 5.13 32.59 32.68
C LEU A 15 4.69 31.19 32.23
N THR A 16 3.39 30.90 32.22
CA THR A 16 2.88 29.61 31.72
C THR A 16 3.13 29.43 30.21
N ILE A 17 2.98 30.49 29.42
CA ILE A 17 3.28 30.45 27.98
C ILE A 17 4.80 30.28 27.77
N ALA A 18 5.63 30.99 28.54
CA ALA A 18 7.09 30.86 28.44
C ALA A 18 7.57 29.46 28.82
N THR A 19 7.04 28.88 29.90
CA THR A 19 7.36 27.50 30.30
C THR A 19 6.86 26.47 29.29
N LEU A 20 5.67 26.65 28.73
CA LEU A 20 5.17 25.80 27.64
C LEU A 20 6.07 25.90 26.41
N ALA A 21 6.48 27.11 26.01
CA ALA A 21 7.34 27.34 24.87
C ALA A 21 8.73 26.69 25.05
N ILE A 22 9.33 26.81 26.23
CA ILE A 22 10.61 26.15 26.56
C ILE A 22 10.46 24.62 26.49
N ASN A 23 9.40 24.06 27.06
CA ASN A 23 9.14 22.62 27.00
C ASN A 23 8.96 22.12 25.56
N LEU A 24 8.25 22.88 24.72
CA LEU A 24 8.11 22.57 23.29
C LEU A 24 9.45 22.62 22.56
N LEU A 25 10.30 23.61 22.85
CA LEU A 25 11.65 23.73 22.28
C LEU A 25 12.54 22.54 22.65
N ILE A 26 12.55 22.15 23.92
CA ILE A 26 13.29 20.98 24.41
C ILE A 26 12.78 19.71 23.72
N TYR A 27 11.46 19.58 23.59
CA TYR A 27 10.84 18.47 22.88
C TYR A 27 11.31 18.39 21.41
N PHE A 28 11.23 19.49 20.66
CA PHE A 28 11.68 19.50 19.25
C PHE A 28 13.18 19.24 19.11
N TYR A 29 14.01 19.72 20.05
CA TYR A 29 15.45 19.45 20.06
C TYR A 29 15.77 17.99 20.37
N SER A 30 14.92 17.32 21.17
CA SER A 30 15.10 15.91 21.54
C SER A 30 14.75 14.92 20.43
N ILE A 31 14.09 15.36 19.34
CA ILE A 31 13.80 14.51 18.20
C ILE A 31 15.11 14.30 17.42
N PRO A 32 15.60 13.06 17.28
CA PRO A 32 16.78 12.80 16.48
C PRO A 32 16.57 13.29 15.05
N THR A 33 17.48 14.09 14.51
CA THR A 33 17.41 14.63 13.14
C THR A 33 17.28 13.53 12.08
N ALA A 34 17.76 12.32 12.38
CA ALA A 34 17.64 11.14 11.52
C ALA A 34 16.24 10.51 11.48
N TYR A 35 15.29 10.90 12.35
CA TYR A 35 13.96 10.29 12.40
C TYR A 35 13.16 10.51 11.10
N TYR A 36 13.07 11.76 10.63
CA TYR A 36 12.28 12.10 9.45
C TYR A 36 12.84 11.52 8.14
N PRO A 37 14.17 11.58 7.87
CA PRO A 37 14.74 10.94 6.70
C PRO A 37 14.52 9.42 6.67
N VAL A 38 14.67 8.74 7.81
CA VAL A 38 14.44 7.28 7.89
C VAL A 38 12.97 6.94 7.67
N LEU A 39 12.04 7.72 8.23
CA LEU A 39 10.61 7.54 7.98
C LEU A 39 10.27 7.71 6.50
N TYR A 40 10.85 8.72 5.84
CA TYR A 40 10.68 8.94 4.41
C TYR A 40 11.24 7.77 3.59
N GLN A 41 12.41 7.25 3.94
CA GLN A 41 13.02 6.09 3.29
C GLN A 41 12.15 4.84 3.44
N CYS A 42 11.64 4.52 4.64
CA CYS A 42 10.73 3.40 4.83
C CYS A 42 9.45 3.55 3.99
N LYS A 43 8.89 4.76 3.93
CA LYS A 43 7.68 5.02 3.14
C LYS A 43 7.93 4.91 1.64
N ALA A 44 9.03 5.46 1.16
CA ALA A 44 9.45 5.38 -0.24
C ALA A 44 9.65 3.91 -0.62
N LEU A 45 10.39 3.16 0.19
CA LEU A 45 10.65 1.74 -0.05
C LEU A 45 9.37 0.90 -0.07
N ALA A 46 8.44 1.13 0.86
CA ALA A 46 7.13 0.47 0.86
C ALA A 46 6.32 0.79 -0.41
N THR A 47 6.33 2.04 -0.84
CA THR A 47 5.57 2.50 -2.01
C THR A 47 6.17 1.97 -3.32
N ASP A 48 7.49 2.04 -3.46
CA ASP A 48 8.21 1.55 -4.63
C ASP A 48 8.09 0.03 -4.74
N THR A 49 8.19 -0.70 -3.62
CA THR A 49 8.00 -2.16 -3.61
C THR A 49 6.59 -2.53 -4.07
N LEU A 50 5.54 -1.90 -3.52
CA LEU A 50 4.16 -2.16 -3.97
C LEU A 50 3.98 -1.81 -5.44
N ARG A 51 4.54 -0.67 -5.90
CA ARG A 51 4.47 -0.26 -7.30
C ARG A 51 5.13 -1.27 -8.22
N THR A 52 6.31 -1.77 -7.85
CA THR A 52 7.02 -2.81 -8.61
C THR A 52 6.21 -4.10 -8.67
N LEU A 53 5.57 -4.52 -7.58
CA LEU A 53 4.70 -5.71 -7.56
C LEU A 53 3.46 -5.56 -8.46
N ILE A 54 2.93 -4.34 -8.59
CA ILE A 54 1.80 -4.03 -9.47
C ILE A 54 2.23 -4.06 -10.94
N THR A 55 3.40 -3.50 -11.28
CA THR A 55 3.84 -3.35 -12.67
C THR A 55 4.56 -4.57 -13.23
N THR A 56 5.00 -5.48 -12.38
CA THR A 56 5.70 -6.69 -12.81
C THR A 56 4.69 -7.80 -13.01
N ASN A 57 4.70 -8.41 -14.20
CA ASN A 57 3.84 -9.54 -14.52
C ASN A 57 4.53 -10.86 -14.14
N THR A 58 3.72 -11.79 -13.63
CA THR A 58 4.09 -13.19 -13.46
C THR A 58 4.11 -13.91 -14.81
N ALA A 59 4.64 -15.13 -14.86
CA ALA A 59 4.61 -15.97 -16.06
C ALA A 59 3.17 -16.27 -16.54
N LEU A 60 2.17 -16.13 -15.66
CA LEU A 60 0.75 -16.32 -15.95
C LEU A 60 0.07 -15.06 -16.52
N GLY A 61 0.80 -13.94 -16.68
CA GLY A 61 0.28 -12.69 -17.24
C GLY A 61 -0.38 -11.74 -16.22
N ASN A 62 -0.67 -12.22 -15.00
CA ASN A 62 -1.21 -11.40 -13.92
C ASN A 62 -0.09 -10.64 -13.18
N SER A 63 -0.42 -9.51 -12.55
CA SER A 63 0.56 -8.78 -11.73
C SER A 63 1.04 -9.64 -10.54
N TYR A 64 2.28 -9.45 -10.08
CA TYR A 64 2.78 -10.15 -8.89
C TYR A 64 1.95 -9.85 -7.64
N LEU A 65 1.47 -8.61 -7.50
CA LEU A 65 0.60 -8.24 -6.38
C LEU A 65 -0.72 -9.03 -6.41
N ASP A 66 -1.29 -9.22 -7.60
CA ASP A 66 -2.50 -10.00 -7.80
C ASP A 66 -2.30 -11.50 -7.53
N ALA A 67 -1.16 -12.05 -7.98
CA ALA A 67 -0.79 -13.43 -7.66
C ALA A 67 -0.63 -13.65 -6.14
N ILE A 68 -0.08 -12.67 -5.41
CA ILE A 68 0.04 -12.74 -3.94
C ILE A 68 -1.34 -12.75 -3.28
N VAL A 69 -2.29 -11.92 -3.75
CA VAL A 69 -3.67 -11.89 -3.24
C VAL A 69 -4.36 -13.23 -3.46
N ASN A 70 -4.16 -13.84 -4.62
CA ASN A 70 -4.76 -15.13 -4.97
C ASN A 70 -4.03 -16.35 -4.36
N GLY A 71 -2.91 -16.14 -3.66
CA GLY A 71 -2.13 -17.21 -3.02
C GLY A 71 -1.23 -18.01 -3.95
N ASP A 72 -1.17 -17.64 -5.24
CA ASP A 72 -0.32 -18.26 -6.26
C ASP A 72 1.07 -17.59 -6.35
N GLY A 73 1.23 -16.41 -5.74
CA GLY A 73 2.45 -15.60 -5.79
C GLY A 73 3.43 -15.89 -4.66
N GLY A 74 4.70 -16.11 -5.00
CA GLY A 74 5.80 -16.19 -4.03
C GLY A 74 6.12 -14.83 -3.41
N THR A 75 6.32 -14.79 -2.09
CA THR A 75 6.69 -13.57 -1.35
C THR A 75 8.20 -13.29 -1.36
N GLU A 76 8.99 -14.21 -1.90
CA GLU A 76 10.46 -14.12 -2.04
C GLU A 76 10.90 -12.91 -2.87
N ILE A 77 10.09 -12.46 -3.82
CA ILE A 77 10.45 -11.29 -4.64
C ILE A 77 10.57 -10.02 -3.78
N ILE A 78 9.79 -9.92 -2.69
CA ILE A 78 9.84 -8.82 -1.73
C ILE A 78 11.20 -8.80 -1.03
N ASP A 79 11.79 -9.97 -0.79
CA ASP A 79 13.10 -10.06 -0.15
C ASP A 79 14.22 -9.45 -0.97
N SER A 80 14.08 -9.48 -2.30
CA SER A 80 15.01 -8.86 -3.25
C SER A 80 14.79 -7.35 -3.44
N LEU A 81 13.56 -6.87 -3.25
CA LEU A 81 13.20 -5.46 -3.40
C LEU A 81 13.54 -4.64 -2.16
N ILE A 82 13.43 -5.24 -0.98
CA ILE A 82 13.72 -4.59 0.30
C ILE A 82 15.12 -5.01 0.76
N PRO A 83 16.07 -4.08 0.96
CA PRO A 83 17.41 -4.45 1.43
C PRO A 83 17.35 -5.11 2.82
N ALA A 84 18.25 -6.07 3.08
CA ALA A 84 18.24 -6.89 4.30
C ALA A 84 18.38 -6.11 5.62
N GLN A 85 18.88 -4.87 5.56
CA GLN A 85 18.95 -3.94 6.69
C GLN A 85 17.58 -3.42 7.15
N TYR A 86 16.54 -3.57 6.31
CA TYR A 86 15.15 -3.25 6.61
C TYR A 86 14.34 -4.54 6.84
N GLY A 87 13.50 -4.50 7.86
CA GLY A 87 12.41 -5.46 8.03
C GLY A 87 11.15 -5.02 7.30
N TYR A 88 10.26 -5.97 7.06
CA TYR A 88 8.95 -5.68 6.47
C TYR A 88 7.86 -6.62 6.98
N GLU A 89 6.62 -6.17 6.85
CA GLU A 89 5.41 -6.94 7.11
C GLU A 89 4.41 -6.66 5.98
N LEU A 90 3.97 -7.72 5.30
CA LEU A 90 2.98 -7.67 4.25
C LEU A 90 1.66 -8.23 4.79
N GLU A 91 0.63 -7.39 4.75
CA GLU A 91 -0.74 -7.71 5.15
C GLU A 91 -1.63 -7.72 3.90
N VAL A 92 -2.48 -8.74 3.77
CA VAL A 92 -3.55 -8.82 2.78
C VAL A 92 -4.87 -8.98 3.53
N ASP A 93 -5.79 -8.05 3.32
CA ASP A 93 -7.09 -7.97 4.01
C ASP A 93 -6.98 -8.10 5.54
N GLY A 94 -5.93 -7.49 6.10
CA GLY A 94 -5.64 -7.49 7.54
C GLY A 94 -4.96 -8.75 8.08
N LYS A 95 -4.65 -9.73 7.22
CA LYS A 95 -3.88 -10.92 7.58
C LYS A 95 -2.42 -10.77 7.15
N VAL A 96 -1.50 -10.95 8.09
CA VAL A 96 -0.05 -11.00 7.78
C VAL A 96 0.26 -12.26 7.00
N ILE A 97 0.77 -12.11 5.79
CA ILE A 97 1.13 -13.21 4.89
C ILE A 97 2.65 -13.40 4.75
N ALA A 98 3.43 -12.33 4.96
CA ALA A 98 4.88 -12.40 4.97
C ALA A 98 5.46 -11.38 5.94
N ARG A 99 6.54 -11.77 6.61
CA ARG A 99 7.27 -10.90 7.52
C ARG A 99 8.74 -11.26 7.52
N ARG A 100 9.59 -10.24 7.52
CA ARG A 100 11.03 -10.39 7.72
C ARG A 100 11.55 -9.38 8.73
N GLY A 101 12.38 -9.84 9.65
CA GLY A 101 13.04 -9.01 10.64
C GLY A 101 12.13 -8.58 11.80
N GLU A 102 12.74 -7.87 12.74
CA GLU A 102 12.07 -7.32 13.92
C GLU A 102 12.07 -5.80 13.87
N TYR A 103 10.95 -5.20 14.27
CA TYR A 103 10.83 -3.76 14.41
C TYR A 103 11.71 -3.26 15.55
N ARG A 104 12.51 -2.21 15.31
CA ARG A 104 13.35 -1.63 16.35
C ARG A 104 13.02 -0.18 16.66
N LYS A 105 12.77 0.65 15.66
CA LYS A 105 12.67 2.10 15.84
C LYS A 105 11.62 2.77 14.97
N VAL A 106 11.65 2.58 13.65
CA VAL A 106 10.82 3.39 12.73
C VAL A 106 10.08 2.47 11.79
N LYS A 107 8.79 2.72 11.59
CA LYS A 107 7.94 2.00 10.63
C LYS A 107 7.14 2.97 9.79
N ALA A 108 6.98 2.65 8.51
CA ALA A 108 6.09 3.33 7.61
C ALA A 108 5.34 2.30 6.75
N SER A 109 4.08 2.58 6.46
CA SER A 109 3.24 1.70 5.66
C SER A 109 2.80 2.38 4.37
N SER A 110 2.65 1.58 3.32
CA SER A 110 1.96 1.93 2.10
C SER A 110 0.85 0.92 1.82
N VAL A 111 -0.22 1.36 1.18
CA VAL A 111 -1.41 0.54 0.94
C VAL A 111 -1.77 0.61 -0.54
N ALA A 112 -2.02 -0.56 -1.12
CA ALA A 112 -2.54 -0.72 -2.47
C ALA A 112 -3.87 -1.46 -2.41
N VAL A 113 -4.79 -1.10 -3.30
CA VAL A 113 -6.04 -1.83 -3.50
C VAL A 113 -5.91 -2.57 -4.81
N VAL A 114 -6.06 -3.89 -4.76
CA VAL A 114 -6.09 -4.76 -5.92
C VAL A 114 -7.54 -5.00 -6.28
N VAL A 115 -7.89 -4.71 -7.53
CA VAL A 115 -9.19 -5.05 -8.11
C VAL A 115 -8.91 -6.05 -9.21
N GLY A 116 -9.42 -7.26 -9.06
CA GLY A 116 -9.24 -8.35 -10.00
C GLY A 116 -10.55 -9.04 -10.32
N ALA A 117 -10.50 -9.94 -11.29
CA ALA A 117 -11.65 -10.70 -11.74
C ALA A 117 -11.26 -12.18 -11.85
N GLU A 118 -11.97 -13.05 -11.12
CA GLU A 118 -11.80 -14.49 -11.27
C GLU A 118 -12.44 -14.91 -12.60
N GLU A 119 -11.61 -15.12 -13.62
CA GLU A 119 -12.08 -15.76 -14.85
C GLU A 119 -12.57 -17.17 -14.52
N PRO A 120 -13.78 -17.57 -14.97
CA PRO A 120 -14.24 -18.94 -14.81
C PRO A 120 -13.27 -19.87 -15.56
N ARG A 121 -12.57 -20.75 -14.81
CA ARG A 121 -11.65 -21.80 -15.32
C ARG A 121 -12.37 -22.90 -16.12
N ASP A 122 -13.50 -22.61 -16.77
CA ASP A 122 -14.16 -23.58 -17.64
C ASP A 122 -13.52 -23.55 -19.03
N ALA A 123 -12.80 -24.63 -19.29
CA ALA A 123 -12.05 -24.91 -20.50
C ALA A 123 -12.89 -24.72 -21.78
N GLY A 124 -12.40 -23.88 -22.70
CA GLY A 124 -12.70 -24.02 -24.12
C GLY A 124 -13.62 -22.98 -24.77
N GLU A 125 -14.14 -21.99 -24.04
CA GLU A 125 -14.90 -20.91 -24.68
C GLU A 125 -13.98 -19.73 -25.00
N ASN A 126 -13.42 -19.74 -26.22
CA ASN A 126 -12.81 -18.54 -26.80
C ASN A 126 -13.80 -17.37 -26.71
N TRP A 127 -13.38 -16.29 -26.03
CA TRP A 127 -14.18 -15.11 -25.67
C TRP A 127 -14.60 -14.25 -26.87
N TYR A 128 -14.10 -14.60 -28.05
CA TYR A 128 -14.50 -14.07 -29.34
C TYR A 128 -14.96 -15.23 -30.24
N LYS A 129 -16.22 -15.66 -30.13
CA LYS A 129 -16.82 -16.54 -31.16
C LYS A 129 -17.21 -15.69 -32.36
N TYR A 130 -16.27 -15.45 -33.28
CA TYR A 130 -16.61 -15.02 -34.64
C TYR A 130 -16.90 -16.26 -35.48
N LYS A 131 -18.13 -16.37 -36.00
CA LYS A 131 -18.45 -17.40 -37.02
C LYS A 131 -18.13 -16.80 -38.39
N THR A 132 -17.05 -17.26 -39.02
CA THR A 132 -16.83 -16.99 -40.45
C THR A 132 -17.79 -17.85 -41.26
N CYS A 133 -18.87 -17.24 -41.75
CA CYS A 133 -19.80 -17.89 -42.66
C CYS A 133 -19.07 -18.14 -44.00
N LYS A 134 -18.91 -19.40 -44.43
CA LYS A 134 -18.32 -19.75 -45.74
C LYS A 134 -19.30 -19.35 -46.84
N GLY A 135 -18.91 -18.39 -47.68
CA GLY A 135 -19.63 -18.00 -48.89
C GLY A 135 -20.31 -16.63 -48.78
N THR A 136 -19.88 -15.72 -49.66
CA THR A 136 -20.40 -14.38 -49.94
C THR A 136 -20.48 -13.39 -48.76
N MET A 137 -19.84 -12.22 -48.97
CA MET A 137 -19.64 -11.08 -48.07
C MET A 137 -20.92 -10.52 -47.42
N VAL A 138 -21.53 -11.23 -46.46
CA VAL A 138 -22.56 -10.67 -45.58
C VAL A 138 -22.13 -10.92 -44.13
N PRO A 139 -21.97 -9.87 -43.31
CA PRO A 139 -21.69 -10.06 -41.89
C PRO A 139 -22.92 -10.71 -41.23
N CYS A 140 -22.74 -11.96 -40.78
CA CYS A 140 -23.69 -12.64 -39.91
C CYS A 140 -23.85 -11.80 -38.62
N GLU A 141 -25.08 -11.58 -38.16
CA GLU A 141 -25.41 -10.69 -37.02
C GLU A 141 -24.43 -10.86 -35.84
N PRO A 142 -23.97 -9.77 -35.20
CA PRO A 142 -23.08 -9.89 -34.07
C PRO A 142 -23.82 -10.63 -32.95
N LEU A 143 -23.31 -11.81 -32.58
CA LEU A 143 -23.72 -12.46 -31.34
C LEU A 143 -23.48 -11.46 -30.19
N PRO A 144 -24.40 -11.31 -29.24
CA PRO A 144 -24.18 -10.43 -28.10
C PRO A 144 -22.93 -10.92 -27.37
N SER A 145 -21.86 -10.11 -27.37
CA SER A 145 -20.68 -10.40 -26.56
C SER A 145 -21.11 -10.27 -25.10
N THR A 146 -21.42 -11.39 -24.47
CA THR A 146 -21.71 -11.46 -23.04
C THR A 146 -20.36 -11.47 -22.33
N TYR A 147 -19.69 -10.31 -22.28
CA TYR A 147 -18.56 -10.13 -21.38
C TYR A 147 -19.11 -10.28 -19.96
N ASN A 148 -18.95 -11.47 -19.40
CA ASN A 148 -19.19 -11.75 -18.01
C ASN A 148 -17.82 -11.77 -17.33
N PRO A 149 -17.42 -10.69 -16.62
CA PRO A 149 -16.10 -10.62 -15.99
C PRO A 149 -15.87 -11.68 -14.89
N GLY A 150 -16.82 -12.60 -14.67
CA GLY A 150 -16.74 -13.54 -13.56
C GLY A 150 -16.98 -12.83 -12.22
N LYS A 151 -16.43 -13.39 -11.13
CA LYS A 151 -16.51 -12.76 -9.81
C LYS A 151 -15.42 -11.70 -9.69
N VAL A 152 -15.82 -10.45 -9.57
CA VAL A 152 -14.91 -9.35 -9.23
C VAL A 152 -14.56 -9.44 -7.75
N TYR A 153 -13.28 -9.37 -7.42
CA TYR A 153 -12.81 -9.26 -6.05
C TYR A 153 -12.02 -7.95 -5.85
N THR A 154 -12.04 -7.50 -4.61
CA THR A 154 -11.27 -6.36 -4.16
C THR A 154 -10.51 -6.80 -2.92
N SER A 155 -9.19 -6.62 -2.93
CA SER A 155 -8.34 -6.94 -1.79
C SER A 155 -7.45 -5.75 -1.45
N THR A 156 -7.22 -5.54 -0.16
CA THR A 156 -6.35 -4.49 0.35
C THR A 156 -5.01 -5.08 0.73
N VAL A 157 -3.94 -4.60 0.10
CA VAL A 157 -2.57 -5.02 0.40
C VAL A 157 -1.83 -3.89 1.09
N LYS A 158 -1.37 -4.12 2.31
CA LYS A 158 -0.60 -3.16 3.11
C LYS A 158 0.80 -3.69 3.32
N LEU A 159 1.79 -2.94 2.84
CA LEU A 159 3.20 -3.22 3.08
C LEU A 159 3.74 -2.22 4.11
N THR A 160 4.24 -2.75 5.23
CA THR A 160 4.91 -1.97 6.26
C THR A 160 6.40 -2.26 6.22
N VAL A 161 7.23 -1.23 6.08
CA VAL A 161 8.68 -1.31 6.11
C VAL A 161 9.19 -0.68 7.40
N PHE A 162 10.17 -1.32 8.04
CA PHE A 162 10.73 -0.86 9.29
C PHE A 162 12.23 -1.13 9.45
N ILE A 163 12.84 -0.38 10.38
CA ILE A 163 14.20 -0.59 10.91
C ILE A 163 14.11 -0.91 12.39
#